data_AF-A0A498DNU2-F1
#
_entry.id   AF-A0A498DNU2-F1
#
_cell.length_a   1.000
_cell.length_b   1.000
_cell.length_c   1.000
_cell.angle_alpha   90.00
_cell.angle_beta   90.00
_cell.angle_gamma   90.00
#
_symmetry.space_group_name_H-M   'P 1'
#
loop_
_entity.id
_entity.type
_entity.pdbx_description
1 polymer ?
#
loop_
_entity_poly.entity_id
_entity_poly.type
_entity_poly.pdbx_seq_one_letter_code
_entity_poly.pdbx_strand_id
1 'polypeptide(L)'
;MVGAALARRAVDAGLRVVLSNSRGPATLADLVAELGERARAATPAETAAAAELVVAAVPLAVHEQLPREALAGRTVIDPTNYALYPGFSLPALDDDTLTSSQLVQRHLRDSHVVKTLHSIGPRQMLELSRPPGAPDRTALPLSGDDPAAKRRVTALLDVLGFDAVDIGSLAESWRSEPNTPLYALPYLGDPPPGLAPAEFVAWAQRAPGVPASAARIGALAASAVRGPAGFRL
;
A
#
# COMPACT_ATOMS: atom_id res chain seq x y z
N MET A 1 -1.26 11.86 -0.06
CA MET A 1 -1.00 10.77 -1.03
C MET A 1 -0.08 9.73 -0.41
N VAL A 2 -0.31 8.44 -0.69
CA VAL A 2 0.51 7.33 -0.16
C VAL A 2 1.98 7.45 -0.59
N GLY A 3 2.24 7.64 -1.90
CA GLY A 3 3.62 7.70 -2.41
C GLY A 3 4.48 8.81 -1.76
N ALA A 4 3.91 9.99 -1.53
CA ALA A 4 4.63 11.09 -0.88
C ALA A 4 4.88 10.84 0.62
N ALA A 5 3.90 10.28 1.35
CA ALA A 5 4.08 9.92 2.76
C ALA A 5 5.14 8.81 2.92
N LEU A 6 5.10 7.80 2.06
CA LEU A 6 6.09 6.73 2.06
C LEU A 6 7.49 7.25 1.72
N ALA A 7 7.60 8.19 0.77
CA ALA A 7 8.88 8.80 0.41
C ALA A 7 9.50 9.57 1.57
N ARG A 8 8.69 10.39 2.27
CA ARG A 8 9.11 11.08 3.51
C ARG A 8 9.61 10.07 4.54
N ARG A 9 8.80 9.05 4.83
CA ARG A 9 9.17 8.04 5.82
C ARG A 9 10.45 7.29 5.43
N ALA A 10 10.61 6.92 4.17
CA ALA A 10 11.79 6.23 3.68
C ALA A 10 13.05 7.09 3.81
N VAL A 11 12.98 8.38 3.46
CA VAL A 11 14.08 9.34 3.65
C VAL A 11 14.43 9.50 5.13
N ASP A 12 13.42 9.64 6.01
CA ASP A 12 13.61 9.69 7.46
C ASP A 12 14.24 8.40 8.01
N ALA A 13 14.03 7.27 7.33
CA ALA A 13 14.66 5.98 7.66
C ALA A 13 16.09 5.85 7.10
N GLY A 14 16.60 6.88 6.41
CA GLY A 14 17.91 6.88 5.79
C GLY A 14 17.99 6.25 4.40
N LEU A 15 16.85 5.87 3.80
CA LEU A 15 16.81 5.25 2.47
C LEU A 15 16.93 6.30 1.36
N ARG A 16 17.51 5.88 0.23
CA ARG A 16 17.48 6.66 -1.02
C ARG A 16 16.18 6.38 -1.76
N VAL A 17 15.51 7.43 -2.24
CA VAL A 17 14.22 7.34 -2.92
C VAL A 17 14.31 7.91 -4.33
N VAL A 18 13.76 7.17 -5.29
CA VAL A 18 13.58 7.63 -6.67
C VAL A 18 12.08 7.77 -6.93
N LEU A 19 11.63 8.99 -7.20
CA LEU A 19 10.23 9.31 -7.45
C LEU A 19 9.96 9.42 -8.94
N SER A 20 8.82 8.89 -9.37
CA SER A 20 8.28 9.13 -10.71
C SER A 20 6.77 9.32 -10.68
N ASN A 21 6.26 9.98 -11.71
CA ASN A 21 4.83 10.10 -11.98
C ASN A 21 4.60 10.20 -13.51
N SER A 22 3.34 10.22 -13.94
CA SER A 22 2.97 10.32 -15.35
C SER A 22 3.15 11.71 -15.98
N ARG A 23 3.37 12.76 -15.16
CA ARG A 23 3.52 14.15 -15.61
C ARG A 23 4.99 14.57 -15.79
N GLY A 24 5.91 13.65 -15.50
CA GLY A 24 7.34 13.82 -15.69
C GLY A 24 8.08 14.36 -14.46
N PRO A 25 9.42 14.15 -14.41
CA PRO A 25 10.24 14.41 -13.23
C PRO A 25 10.18 15.85 -12.72
N ALA A 26 10.07 16.83 -13.64
CA ALA A 26 10.04 18.25 -13.30
C ALA A 26 8.87 18.61 -12.36
N THR A 27 7.74 17.89 -12.45
CA THR A 27 6.57 18.11 -11.58
C THR A 27 6.75 17.64 -10.15
N LEU A 28 7.88 16.99 -9.84
CA LEU A 28 8.24 16.51 -8.52
C LEU A 28 9.32 17.37 -7.85
N ALA A 29 9.73 18.49 -8.47
CA ALA A 29 10.83 19.32 -7.99
C ALA A 29 10.65 19.77 -6.52
N ASP A 30 9.47 20.28 -6.17
CA ASP A 30 9.18 20.73 -4.80
C ASP A 30 9.27 19.59 -3.78
N LEU A 31 8.72 18.41 -4.12
CA LEU A 31 8.78 17.24 -3.24
C LEU A 31 10.21 16.72 -3.11
N VAL A 32 11.01 16.72 -4.17
CA VAL A 32 12.42 16.34 -4.11
C VAL A 32 13.21 17.33 -3.25
N ALA A 33 12.96 18.63 -3.40
CA ALA A 33 13.60 19.66 -2.58
C ALA A 33 13.24 19.50 -1.09
N GLU A 34 11.97 19.20 -0.78
CA GLU A 34 11.50 18.90 0.58
C GLU A 34 12.22 17.68 1.18
N LEU A 35 12.41 16.62 0.40
CA LEU A 35 13.02 15.37 0.84
C LEU A 35 14.56 15.40 0.90
N GLY A 36 15.19 16.41 0.30
CA GLY A 36 16.64 16.61 0.32
C GLY A 36 17.46 15.58 -0.46
N GLU A 37 18.74 15.46 -0.12
CA GLU A 37 19.77 14.76 -0.94
C GLU A 37 19.52 13.26 -1.15
N ARG A 38 18.67 12.64 -0.33
CA ARG A 38 18.32 11.22 -0.46
C ARG A 38 17.22 10.98 -1.50
N ALA A 39 16.59 12.01 -2.04
CA ALA A 39 15.55 11.90 -3.04
C ALA A 39 15.97 12.45 -4.40
N ARG A 40 15.49 11.81 -5.47
CA ARG A 40 15.56 12.36 -6.83
C ARG A 40 14.30 12.00 -7.61
N ALA A 41 13.99 12.80 -8.63
CA ALA A 41 12.94 12.48 -9.59
C ALA A 41 13.52 11.80 -10.84
N ALA A 42 12.75 10.91 -11.45
CA ALA A 42 13.10 10.21 -12.69
C ALA A 42 11.82 9.81 -13.45
N THR A 43 11.98 9.32 -14.67
CA THR A 43 10.87 8.69 -15.39
C THR A 43 10.47 7.35 -14.74
N PRO A 44 9.27 6.81 -15.02
CA PRO A 44 8.87 5.50 -14.51
C PRO A 44 9.85 4.38 -14.90
N ALA A 45 10.37 4.39 -16.14
CA ALA A 45 11.34 3.41 -16.61
C ALA A 45 12.68 3.49 -15.86
N GLU A 46 13.21 4.70 -15.68
CA GLU A 46 14.45 4.92 -14.92
C GLU A 46 14.30 4.57 -13.44
N THR A 47 13.12 4.84 -12.86
CA THR A 47 12.79 4.45 -11.48
C THR A 47 12.78 2.94 -11.34
N ALA A 48 12.10 2.23 -12.25
CA ALA A 48 12.04 0.78 -12.27
C ALA A 48 13.44 0.16 -12.43
N ALA A 49 14.30 0.74 -13.28
CA ALA A 49 15.66 0.26 -13.46
C ALA A 49 16.53 0.45 -12.22
N ALA A 50 16.43 1.59 -11.54
CA ALA A 50 17.31 1.97 -10.44
C ALA A 50 16.94 1.39 -9.06
N ALA A 51 15.67 1.02 -8.85
CA ALA A 51 15.17 0.69 -7.52
C ALA A 51 15.23 -0.82 -7.20
N GLU A 52 15.74 -1.17 -6.02
CA GLU A 52 15.75 -2.57 -5.53
C GLU A 52 14.34 -3.08 -5.20
N LEU A 53 13.50 -2.18 -4.68
CA LEU A 53 12.07 -2.38 -4.42
C LEU A 53 11.28 -1.24 -5.06
N VAL A 54 10.19 -1.57 -5.74
CA VAL A 54 9.33 -0.57 -6.40
C VAL A 54 7.98 -0.53 -5.70
N VAL A 55 7.44 0.66 -5.47
CA VAL A 55 6.08 0.84 -4.95
C VAL A 55 5.19 1.38 -6.07
N ALA A 56 4.18 0.61 -6.46
CA ALA A 56 3.23 0.95 -7.52
C ALA A 56 2.13 1.89 -7.00
N ALA A 57 2.50 3.09 -6.56
CA ALA A 57 1.58 4.08 -5.99
C ALA A 57 0.74 4.82 -7.05
N VAL A 58 0.07 4.08 -7.94
CA VAL A 58 -0.84 4.59 -8.97
C VAL A 58 -2.27 4.13 -8.70
N PRO A 59 -3.32 4.84 -9.18
CA PRO A 59 -4.67 4.31 -9.13
C PRO A 59 -4.78 2.95 -9.84
N LEU A 60 -5.54 2.01 -9.27
CA LEU A 60 -5.74 0.68 -9.88
C LEU A 60 -6.27 0.76 -11.32
N ALA A 61 -7.08 1.77 -11.62
CA ALA A 61 -7.64 2.04 -12.95
C ALA A 61 -6.59 2.23 -14.05
N VAL A 62 -5.35 2.58 -13.68
CA VAL A 62 -4.25 2.81 -14.62
C VAL A 62 -3.09 1.85 -14.39
N HIS A 63 -3.32 0.70 -13.74
CA HIS A 63 -2.27 -0.29 -13.44
C HIS A 63 -1.53 -0.76 -14.70
N GLU A 64 -2.19 -0.80 -15.87
CA GLU A 64 -1.57 -1.17 -17.15
C GLU A 64 -0.50 -0.17 -17.63
N GLN A 65 -0.46 1.04 -17.07
CA GLN A 65 0.59 2.03 -17.35
C GLN A 65 1.89 1.75 -16.60
N LEU A 66 1.90 0.80 -15.66
CA LEU A 66 3.14 0.36 -15.02
C LEU A 66 4.07 -0.27 -16.06
N PRO A 67 5.38 0.08 -16.07
CA PRO A 67 6.30 -0.36 -17.12
C PRO A 67 6.69 -1.83 -16.93
N ARG A 68 5.84 -2.75 -17.42
CA ARG A 68 5.97 -4.22 -17.27
C ARG A 68 7.39 -4.71 -17.55
N GLU A 69 7.97 -4.33 -18.68
CA GLU A 69 9.30 -4.79 -19.10
C GLU A 69 10.42 -4.33 -18.15
N ALA A 70 10.38 -3.07 -17.71
CA ALA A 70 11.36 -2.52 -16.78
C ALA A 70 11.23 -3.10 -15.36
N LEU A 71 10.05 -3.65 -15.02
CA LEU A 71 9.76 -4.26 -13.72
C LEU A 71 9.98 -5.78 -13.71
N ALA A 72 10.37 -6.41 -14.82
CA ALA A 72 10.63 -7.85 -14.87
C ALA A 72 11.68 -8.26 -13.81
N GLY A 73 11.40 -9.32 -13.06
CA GLY A 73 12.18 -9.84 -11.95
C GLY A 73 12.16 -8.99 -10.67
N ARG A 74 11.53 -7.80 -10.69
CA ARG A 74 11.51 -6.90 -9.52
C ARG A 74 10.44 -7.31 -8.51
N THR A 75 10.71 -7.00 -7.25
CA THR A 75 9.67 -7.00 -6.22
C THR A 75 8.91 -5.66 -6.29
N VAL A 76 7.60 -5.76 -6.45
CA VAL A 76 6.70 -4.61 -6.60
C VAL A 76 5.69 -4.62 -5.46
N ILE A 77 5.73 -3.58 -4.63
CA ILE A 77 4.76 -3.35 -3.55
C ILE A 77 3.53 -2.70 -4.14
N ASP A 78 2.37 -3.31 -3.95
CA ASP A 78 1.07 -2.83 -4.40
C ASP A 78 0.26 -2.27 -3.22
N PRO A 79 0.18 -0.93 -3.09
CA PRO A 79 -0.65 -0.27 -2.09
C PRO A 79 -2.06 0.06 -2.60
N THR A 80 -2.49 -0.50 -3.73
CA THR A 80 -3.76 -0.14 -4.35
C THR A 80 -4.96 -0.87 -3.74
N ASN A 81 -6.12 -0.26 -3.92
CA ASN A 81 -7.41 -0.82 -3.53
C ASN A 81 -8.34 -0.75 -4.74
N TYR A 82 -9.24 -1.74 -4.86
CA TYR A 82 -10.38 -1.61 -5.75
C TYR A 82 -11.42 -0.71 -5.10
N ALA A 83 -11.62 0.47 -5.68
CA ALA A 83 -12.71 1.37 -5.33
C ALA A 83 -13.52 1.62 -6.60
N LEU A 84 -14.84 1.50 -6.49
CA LEU A 84 -15.75 1.76 -7.60
C LEU A 84 -15.75 3.27 -7.86
N TYR A 85 -15.18 3.68 -8.98
CA TYR A 85 -15.27 5.05 -9.47
C TYR A 85 -16.14 5.08 -10.73
N PRO A 86 -16.87 6.18 -11.00
CA PRO A 86 -17.53 6.34 -12.28
C PRO A 86 -16.55 6.12 -13.43
N GLY A 87 -16.84 5.14 -14.29
CA GLY A 87 -16.00 4.80 -15.45
C GLY A 87 -14.89 3.77 -15.22
N PHE A 88 -14.77 3.18 -14.02
CA PHE A 88 -13.86 2.04 -13.79
C PHE A 88 -14.55 0.94 -12.98
N SER A 89 -14.91 -0.13 -13.68
CA SER A 89 -15.26 -1.42 -13.09
C SER A 89 -14.67 -2.54 -13.95
N LEU A 90 -14.40 -3.68 -13.32
CA LEU A 90 -13.88 -4.86 -14.01
C LEU A 90 -14.66 -6.08 -13.53
N PRO A 91 -15.35 -6.82 -14.42
CA PRO A 91 -16.18 -7.95 -14.01
C PRO A 91 -15.47 -8.95 -13.12
N ALA A 92 -14.20 -9.28 -13.43
CA ALA A 92 -13.40 -10.21 -12.65
C ALA A 92 -13.06 -9.73 -11.22
N LEU A 93 -13.11 -8.42 -10.97
CA LEU A 93 -13.05 -7.89 -9.60
C LEU A 93 -14.45 -7.85 -9.00
N ASP A 94 -15.45 -7.41 -9.76
CA ASP A 94 -16.85 -7.27 -9.31
C ASP A 94 -17.49 -8.58 -8.84
N ASP A 95 -17.14 -9.69 -9.47
CA ASP A 95 -17.60 -11.04 -9.17
C ASP A 95 -16.65 -11.86 -8.28
N ASP A 96 -15.62 -11.19 -7.73
CA ASP A 96 -14.65 -11.78 -6.82
C ASP A 96 -13.75 -12.88 -7.44
N THR A 97 -13.72 -13.03 -8.77
CA THR A 97 -12.82 -13.97 -9.48
C THR A 97 -11.33 -13.64 -9.25
N LEU A 98 -10.99 -12.36 -9.12
CA LEU A 98 -9.65 -11.86 -8.83
C LEU A 98 -9.68 -10.86 -7.67
N THR A 99 -8.62 -10.84 -6.87
CA THR A 99 -8.31 -9.71 -5.99
C THR A 99 -7.67 -8.57 -6.77
N SER A 100 -7.69 -7.35 -6.21
CA SER A 100 -7.07 -6.18 -6.86
C SER A 100 -5.59 -6.38 -7.16
N SER A 101 -4.86 -7.05 -6.26
CA SER A 101 -3.43 -7.31 -6.46
C SER A 101 -3.14 -8.50 -7.39
N GLN A 102 -4.08 -9.45 -7.54
CA GLN A 102 -3.98 -10.45 -8.61
C GLN A 102 -4.12 -9.80 -10.00
N LEU A 103 -4.96 -8.77 -10.14
CA LEU A 103 -5.04 -7.99 -11.39
C LEU A 103 -3.71 -7.30 -11.69
N VAL A 104 -3.09 -6.65 -10.69
CA VAL A 104 -1.75 -6.04 -10.84
C VAL A 104 -0.69 -7.09 -11.21
N GLN A 105 -0.69 -8.26 -10.55
CA GLN A 105 0.23 -9.37 -10.86
C GLN A 105 0.02 -9.91 -12.29
N ARG A 106 -1.21 -9.92 -12.83
CA ARG A 106 -1.46 -10.30 -14.23
C ARG A 106 -0.82 -9.33 -15.20
N HIS A 107 -0.87 -8.02 -14.92
CA HIS A 107 -0.13 -7.02 -15.70
C HIS A 107 1.38 -7.07 -15.47
N LEU A 108 1.84 -7.49 -14.30
CA LEU A 108 3.26 -7.61 -13.98
C LEU A 108 3.69 -9.08 -13.89
N ARG A 109 3.31 -9.88 -14.89
CA ARG A 109 3.46 -11.37 -14.86
C ARG A 109 4.90 -11.85 -14.59
N ASP A 110 5.89 -11.03 -14.96
CA ASP A 110 7.31 -11.34 -14.85
C ASP A 110 7.93 -10.70 -13.59
N SER A 111 7.13 -10.05 -12.74
CA SER A 111 7.51 -9.42 -11.46
C SER A 111 6.94 -10.21 -10.27
N HIS A 112 7.40 -9.86 -9.07
CA HIS A 112 6.90 -10.43 -7.81
C HIS A 112 6.09 -9.39 -7.03
N VAL A 113 4.77 -9.40 -7.17
CA VAL A 113 3.87 -8.45 -6.51
C VAL A 113 3.65 -8.84 -5.04
N VAL A 114 3.71 -7.85 -4.15
CA VAL A 114 3.40 -7.98 -2.72
C VAL A 114 2.41 -6.89 -2.33
N LYS A 115 1.22 -7.27 -1.87
CA LYS A 115 0.21 -6.33 -1.37
C LYS A 115 0.53 -5.93 0.06
N THR A 116 0.68 -4.64 0.32
CA THR A 116 0.77 -4.04 1.66
C THR A 116 0.65 -2.51 1.54
N LEU A 117 0.64 -1.78 2.66
CA LEU A 117 0.50 -0.31 2.73
C LEU A 117 -0.83 0.26 2.17
N HIS A 118 -1.73 -0.59 1.68
CA HIS A 118 -3.03 -0.21 1.13
C HIS A 118 -4.10 0.06 2.19
N SER A 119 -3.94 -0.53 3.38
CA SER A 119 -4.92 -0.50 4.48
C SER A 119 -4.70 0.65 5.47
N ILE A 120 -3.56 1.34 5.39
CA ILE A 120 -3.17 2.46 6.27
C ILE A 120 -3.17 3.78 5.48
N GLY A 121 -3.68 4.85 6.10
CA GLY A 121 -3.71 6.17 5.49
C GLY A 121 -2.36 6.91 5.53
N PRO A 122 -2.12 7.91 4.67
CA PRO A 122 -0.85 8.63 4.61
C PRO A 122 -0.46 9.34 5.91
N ARG A 123 -1.43 9.88 6.64
CA ARG A 123 -1.20 10.52 7.95
C ARG A 123 -0.71 9.50 8.96
N GLN A 124 -1.44 8.38 9.08
CA GLN A 124 -1.14 7.33 10.05
C GLN A 124 0.19 6.65 9.73
N MET A 125 0.55 6.49 8.45
CA MET A 125 1.86 5.98 8.03
C MET A 125 3.03 6.83 8.56
N LEU A 126 2.84 8.15 8.71
CA LEU A 126 3.85 9.03 9.28
C LEU A 126 3.82 9.00 10.82
N GLU A 127 2.63 9.02 11.42
CA GLU A 127 2.46 9.10 12.88
C GLU A 127 2.77 7.79 13.62
N LEU A 128 2.51 6.63 12.99
CA LEU A 128 2.59 5.31 13.62
C LEU A 128 3.94 4.63 13.47
N SER A 129 4.91 5.26 12.79
CA SER A 129 6.25 4.69 12.69
C SER A 129 6.90 4.63 14.07
N ARG A 130 7.50 3.48 14.38
CA ARG A 130 8.20 3.23 15.64
C ARG A 130 9.49 2.45 15.40
N PRO A 131 10.56 2.71 16.17
CA PRO A 131 11.80 1.95 16.04
C PRO A 131 11.58 0.47 16.38
N PRO A 132 12.46 -0.44 15.88
CA PRO A 132 12.43 -1.85 16.25
C PRO A 132 12.39 -2.05 17.77
N GLY A 133 11.54 -2.96 18.24
CA GLY A 133 11.39 -3.29 19.66
C GLY A 133 10.49 -2.37 20.48
N ALA A 134 9.95 -1.28 19.91
CA ALA A 134 8.96 -0.47 20.63
C ALA A 134 7.67 -1.29 20.93
N PRO A 135 7.10 -1.19 22.14
CA PRO A 135 5.93 -2.00 22.52
C PRO A 135 4.65 -1.59 21.77
N ASP A 136 4.61 -0.39 21.20
CA ASP A 136 3.49 0.17 20.44
C ASP A 136 3.72 0.15 18.92
N ARG A 137 4.58 -0.75 18.41
CA ARG A 137 4.75 -0.93 16.97
C ARG A 137 3.45 -1.35 16.30
N THR A 138 3.18 -0.71 15.17
CA THR A 138 2.06 -1.05 14.30
C THR A 138 2.48 -2.12 13.31
N ALA A 139 1.67 -3.16 13.19
CA ALA A 139 1.82 -4.18 12.17
C ALA A 139 0.95 -3.87 10.95
N LEU A 140 1.42 -4.24 9.76
CA LEU A 140 0.68 -4.14 8.51
C LEU A 140 0.46 -5.54 7.90
N PRO A 141 -0.72 -5.81 7.31
CA PRO A 141 -0.92 -7.04 6.56
C PRO A 141 -0.05 -7.05 5.30
N LEU A 142 0.42 -8.23 4.93
CA LEU A 142 1.25 -8.48 3.76
C LEU A 142 0.78 -9.75 3.06
N SER A 143 0.61 -9.70 1.74
CA SER A 143 0.26 -10.86 0.91
C SER A 143 1.13 -10.92 -0.33
N GLY A 144 1.50 -12.12 -0.76
CA GLY A 144 2.34 -12.31 -1.94
C GLY A 144 2.67 -13.77 -2.21
N ASP A 145 2.89 -14.10 -3.48
CA ASP A 145 3.09 -15.48 -3.92
C ASP A 145 4.57 -15.91 -3.89
N ASP A 146 5.51 -14.94 -3.97
CA ASP A 146 6.95 -15.18 -3.91
C ASP A 146 7.50 -14.98 -2.47
N PRO A 147 8.01 -16.03 -1.81
CA PRO A 147 8.51 -15.91 -0.44
C PRO A 147 9.72 -14.97 -0.29
N ALA A 148 10.57 -14.83 -1.31
CA ALA A 148 11.73 -13.94 -1.25
C ALA A 148 11.33 -12.46 -1.35
N ALA A 149 10.35 -12.14 -2.18
CA ALA A 149 9.71 -10.84 -2.28
C ALA A 149 9.05 -10.47 -0.95
N LYS A 150 8.27 -11.38 -0.35
CA LYS A 150 7.67 -11.14 0.97
C LYS A 150 8.73 -10.80 2.02
N ARG A 151 9.83 -11.55 2.11
CA ARG A 151 10.94 -11.26 3.04
C ARG A 151 11.57 -9.89 2.81
N ARG A 152 11.82 -9.50 1.56
CA ARG A 152 12.37 -8.17 1.23
C ARG A 152 11.42 -7.05 1.65
N VAL A 153 10.12 -7.22 1.43
CA VAL A 153 9.11 -6.22 1.82
C VAL A 153 8.96 -6.18 3.34
N THR A 154 8.97 -7.31 4.04
CA THR A 154 9.00 -7.35 5.52
C THR A 154 10.19 -6.58 6.08
N ALA A 155 11.40 -6.78 5.52
CA ALA A 155 12.58 -6.03 5.94
C ALA A 155 12.45 -4.52 5.67
N LEU A 156 11.84 -4.13 4.54
CA LEU A 156 11.55 -2.72 4.28
C LEU A 156 10.56 -2.15 5.30
N LEU A 157 9.46 -2.87 5.61
CA LEU A 157 8.49 -2.43 6.61
C LEU A 157 9.15 -2.23 7.98
N ASP A 158 10.06 -3.14 8.37
CA ASP A 158 10.80 -3.01 9.63
C ASP A 158 11.63 -1.71 9.68
N VAL A 159 12.36 -1.41 8.61
CA VAL A 159 13.12 -0.15 8.45
C VAL A 159 12.21 1.08 8.47
N LEU A 160 11.03 0.98 7.86
CA LEU A 160 10.00 2.03 7.89
C LEU A 160 9.30 2.13 9.25
N GLY A 161 9.61 1.26 10.21
CA GLY A 161 9.09 1.30 11.57
C GLY A 161 7.74 0.60 11.76
N PHE A 162 7.47 -0.43 10.95
CA PHE A 162 6.27 -1.26 11.01
C PHE A 162 6.63 -2.75 11.12
N ASP A 163 5.84 -3.50 11.88
CA ASP A 163 5.85 -4.96 11.80
C ASP A 163 5.06 -5.43 10.56
N ALA A 164 5.29 -6.67 10.13
CA ALA A 164 4.55 -7.29 9.03
C ALA A 164 3.83 -8.54 9.50
N VAL A 165 2.59 -8.73 9.05
CA VAL A 165 1.81 -9.95 9.26
C VAL A 165 1.52 -10.55 7.89
N ASP A 166 2.18 -11.68 7.59
CA ASP A 166 1.92 -12.44 6.37
C ASP A 166 0.56 -13.13 6.46
N ILE A 167 -0.37 -12.70 5.62
CA ILE A 167 -1.74 -13.23 5.55
C ILE A 167 -1.94 -14.14 4.34
N GLY A 168 -0.87 -14.55 3.65
CA GLY A 168 -0.91 -15.58 2.61
C GLY A 168 -0.54 -15.09 1.20
N SER A 169 -1.17 -15.71 0.21
CA SER A 169 -0.97 -15.45 -1.23
C SER A 169 -1.72 -14.18 -1.68
N LEU A 170 -1.50 -13.73 -2.92
CA LEU A 170 -2.28 -12.62 -3.48
C LEU A 170 -3.78 -12.97 -3.60
N ALA A 171 -4.10 -14.25 -3.76
CA ALA A 171 -5.49 -14.72 -3.72
C ALA A 171 -6.12 -14.52 -2.33
N GLU A 172 -5.33 -14.60 -1.26
CA GLU A 172 -5.80 -14.41 0.12
C GLU A 172 -5.84 -12.94 0.56
N SER A 173 -5.37 -12.02 -0.30
CA SER A 173 -5.19 -10.61 0.03
C SER A 173 -6.51 -9.84 0.24
N TRP A 174 -7.64 -10.38 -0.23
CA TRP A 174 -8.99 -9.85 0.02
C TRP A 174 -9.28 -9.64 1.49
N ARG A 175 -8.65 -10.42 2.40
CA ARG A 175 -8.82 -10.29 3.86
C ARG A 175 -8.47 -8.90 4.41
N SER A 176 -7.70 -8.14 3.65
CA SER A 176 -7.26 -6.79 4.00
C SER A 176 -7.74 -5.72 3.03
N GLU A 177 -8.57 -6.07 2.06
CA GLU A 177 -9.18 -5.15 1.10
C GLU A 177 -10.38 -4.40 1.72
N PRO A 178 -10.92 -3.36 1.05
CA PRO A 178 -12.16 -2.72 1.47
C PRO A 178 -13.27 -3.68 1.93
N ASN A 179 -14.12 -3.19 2.84
CA ASN A 179 -15.22 -3.93 3.47
C ASN A 179 -14.78 -5.08 4.39
N THR A 180 -13.50 -5.14 4.76
CA THR A 180 -12.99 -6.08 5.78
C THR A 180 -12.56 -5.37 7.06
N PRO A 181 -12.51 -6.07 8.20
CA PRO A 181 -12.07 -5.48 9.47
C PRO A 181 -10.63 -4.94 9.46
N LEU A 182 -9.81 -5.36 8.50
CA LEU A 182 -8.41 -4.94 8.37
C LEU A 182 -8.23 -3.62 7.59
N TYR A 183 -9.27 -3.13 6.92
CA TYR A 183 -9.17 -1.92 6.12
C TYR A 183 -9.42 -0.68 6.96
N ALA A 184 -8.41 0.19 7.07
CA ALA A 184 -8.42 1.50 7.73
C ALA A 184 -8.63 1.46 9.26
N LEU A 185 -9.76 0.93 9.74
CA LEU A 185 -10.21 1.01 11.14
C LEU A 185 -9.19 0.56 12.20
N PRO A 186 -8.36 -0.50 11.99
CA PRO A 186 -7.36 -0.87 12.98
C PRO A 186 -6.40 0.27 13.36
N TYR A 187 -6.20 1.21 12.43
CA TYR A 187 -5.24 2.31 12.55
C TYR A 187 -5.89 3.67 12.89
N LEU A 188 -7.22 3.72 12.99
CA LEU A 188 -7.99 4.96 13.18
C LEU A 188 -8.82 4.96 14.47
N GLY A 189 -9.06 3.78 15.05
CA GLY A 189 -10.00 3.62 16.15
C GLY A 189 -11.46 3.68 15.66
N ASP A 190 -12.36 4.00 16.58
CA ASP A 190 -13.79 4.01 16.29
C ASP A 190 -14.23 5.32 15.61
N PRO A 191 -14.94 5.26 14.48
CA PRO A 191 -15.51 6.45 13.87
C PRO A 191 -16.62 7.05 14.74
N PRO A 192 -16.83 8.38 14.68
CA PRO A 192 -18.05 8.99 15.18
C PRO A 192 -19.29 8.26 14.64
N PRO A 193 -20.34 8.06 15.46
CA PRO A 193 -21.54 7.39 15.01
C PRO A 193 -22.30 8.25 13.98
N GLY A 194 -22.91 7.60 12.99
CA GLY A 194 -23.83 8.25 12.05
C GLY A 194 -23.19 9.06 10.92
N LEU A 195 -21.89 8.92 10.67
CA LEU A 195 -21.23 9.59 9.55
C LEU A 195 -21.76 9.09 8.19
N ALA A 196 -22.08 10.02 7.29
CA ALA A 196 -22.31 9.68 5.89
C ALA A 196 -21.00 9.22 5.23
N PRO A 197 -21.05 8.47 4.12
CA PRO A 197 -19.85 7.93 3.45
C PRO A 197 -18.73 8.95 3.20
N ALA A 198 -19.06 10.14 2.69
CA ALA A 198 -18.09 11.19 2.43
C ALA A 198 -17.46 11.76 3.72
N GLU A 199 -18.26 11.87 4.79
CA GLU A 199 -17.81 12.34 6.10
C GLU A 199 -16.91 11.31 6.77
N PHE A 200 -17.22 10.02 6.64
CA PHE A 200 -16.37 8.92 7.10
C PHE A 200 -14.99 8.98 6.43
N VAL A 201 -14.94 9.14 5.11
CA VAL A 201 -13.66 9.27 4.38
C VAL A 201 -12.89 10.51 4.84
N ALA A 202 -13.56 11.64 5.00
CA ALA A 202 -12.92 12.88 5.46
C ALA A 202 -12.44 12.80 6.92
N TRP A 203 -13.15 12.05 7.78
CA TRP A 203 -12.71 11.74 9.14
C TRP A 203 -11.49 10.82 9.11
N ALA A 204 -11.55 9.70 8.38
CA ALA A 204 -10.48 8.71 8.30
C ALA A 204 -9.15 9.33 7.83
N GLN A 205 -9.20 10.26 6.87
CA GLN A 205 -8.02 10.99 6.40
C GLN A 205 -7.37 11.90 7.45
N ARG A 206 -8.12 12.31 8.48
CA ARG A 206 -7.69 13.28 9.50
C ARG A 206 -7.55 12.66 10.89
N ALA A 207 -8.11 11.49 11.15
CA ALA A 207 -8.05 10.84 12.45
C ALA A 207 -6.60 10.58 12.87
N PRO A 208 -6.24 10.74 14.15
CA PRO A 208 -4.92 10.40 14.64
C PRO A 208 -4.67 8.89 14.50
N GLY A 209 -3.41 8.52 14.29
CA GLY A 209 -3.02 7.11 14.23
C GLY A 209 -3.24 6.39 15.55
N VAL A 210 -3.86 5.21 15.48
CA VAL A 210 -3.98 4.24 16.58
C VAL A 210 -3.06 3.04 16.30
N PRO A 211 -2.12 2.70 17.20
CA PRO A 211 -1.29 1.53 17.00
C PRO A 211 -2.09 0.22 16.93
N ALA A 212 -1.67 -0.69 16.04
CA ALA A 212 -2.28 -2.00 15.90
C ALA A 212 -1.21 -3.10 15.95
N SER A 213 -1.22 -3.93 17.01
CA SER A 213 -0.22 -4.98 17.18
C SER A 213 -0.35 -6.10 16.13
N ALA A 214 0.73 -6.85 15.91
CA ALA A 214 0.73 -8.02 15.03
C ALA A 214 -0.34 -9.05 15.44
N ALA A 215 -0.55 -9.27 16.74
CA ALA A 215 -1.60 -10.15 17.26
C ALA A 215 -3.01 -9.66 16.87
N ARG A 216 -3.27 -8.35 16.96
CA ARG A 216 -4.56 -7.76 16.53
C ARG A 216 -4.77 -7.93 15.04
N ILE A 217 -3.76 -7.61 14.22
CA ILE A 217 -3.83 -7.75 12.76
C ILE A 217 -4.03 -9.21 12.35
N GLY A 218 -3.31 -10.15 12.97
CA GLY A 218 -3.48 -11.58 12.72
C GLY A 218 -4.88 -12.09 13.08
N ALA A 219 -5.43 -11.68 14.23
CA ALA A 219 -6.77 -12.05 14.64
C ALA A 219 -7.84 -11.52 13.67
N LEU A 220 -7.72 -10.25 13.25
CA LEU A 220 -8.63 -9.65 12.28
C LEU A 220 -8.55 -10.32 10.90
N ALA A 221 -7.35 -10.71 10.46
CA ALA A 221 -7.16 -11.48 9.23
C ALA A 221 -7.88 -12.83 9.30
N ALA A 222 -7.74 -13.54 10.43
CA ALA A 222 -8.35 -14.85 10.63
C ALA A 222 -9.88 -14.79 10.70
N SER A 223 -10.44 -13.69 11.22
CA SER A 223 -11.89 -13.48 11.30
C SER A 223 -12.51 -12.82 10.07
N ALA A 224 -11.71 -12.41 9.08
CA ALA A 224 -12.21 -11.69 7.92
C ALA A 224 -13.15 -12.57 7.09
N VAL A 225 -14.31 -12.02 6.76
CA VAL A 225 -15.28 -12.63 5.84
C VAL A 225 -15.27 -11.81 4.56
N ARG A 226 -15.19 -12.47 3.41
CA ARG A 226 -15.13 -11.79 2.12
C ARG A 226 -16.49 -11.13 1.83
N GLY A 227 -16.51 -9.81 1.90
CA GLY A 227 -17.63 -8.99 1.45
C GLY A 227 -17.59 -8.76 -0.07
N PRO A 228 -18.56 -8.03 -0.63
CA PRO A 228 -18.54 -7.67 -2.04
C PRO A 228 -17.28 -6.86 -2.37
N ALA A 229 -16.72 -7.09 -3.55
CA ALA A 229 -15.59 -6.31 -4.03
C ALA A 229 -15.92 -4.83 -4.22
N GLY A 230 -14.89 -4.01 -4.01
CA GLY A 230 -14.95 -2.57 -4.16
C GLY A 230 -15.45 -1.86 -2.91
N PHE A 231 -15.08 -0.59 -2.74
CA PHE A 231 -15.56 0.25 -1.63
C PHE A 231 -17.08 0.48 -1.76
N ARG A 232 -17.89 -0.39 -1.15
CA ARG A 232 -19.36 -0.31 -1.11
C ARG A 232 -19.75 0.03 0.33
N LEU A 233 -19.60 1.32 0.67
CA LEU A 233 -20.06 1.87 1.95
C LEU A 233 -21.59 1.80 2.06
#